data_AF-A0AAZ1X525-F1
#
_entry.id   AF-A0AAZ1X525-F1
#
_cell.length_a   1.000
_cell.length_b   1.000
_cell.length_c   1.000
_cell.angle_alpha   90.00
_cell.angle_beta   90.00
_cell.angle_gamma   90.00
#
_symmetry.space_group_name_H-M   'P 1'
#
loop_
_entity.id
_entity.type
_entity.pdbx_description
1 polymer ?
#
loop_
_entity_poly.entity_id
_entity_poly.type
_entity_poly.pdbx_seq_one_letter_code
_entity_poly.pdbx_strand_id
1 'polypeptide(L)'
;EFRRVISQQETEVSRVKELEEKLEQEITELKRKDAELKQLSHTEDHIQFLHNYPSLSALSESTDSSSINIRPLSYFEDVTAAVSEVRDKLQDILREEWTNISLTVTEVDVLLSDPPEPKTRAGFLKYSREITLDPNTTYTQLLLSEGNRKVTAM
;
A
#
# COMPACT_ATOMS: atom_id res chain seq x y z
N GLU A 1 -16.21 7.82 8.15
CA GLU A 1 -15.60 6.47 8.24
C GLU A 1 -14.16 6.45 8.75
N PHE A 2 -13.13 6.90 8.02
CA PHE A 2 -11.73 6.73 8.47
C PHE A 2 -11.41 7.31 9.86
N ARG A 3 -11.91 8.51 10.18
CA ARG A 3 -11.76 9.11 11.51
C ARG A 3 -12.39 8.28 12.64
N ARG A 4 -13.48 7.54 12.35
CA ARG A 4 -14.16 6.65 13.32
C ARG A 4 -13.31 5.42 13.62
N VAL A 5 -12.69 4.84 12.58
CA VAL A 5 -11.76 3.71 12.69
C VAL A 5 -10.56 4.08 13.57
N ILE A 6 -9.94 5.24 13.32
CA ILE A 6 -8.80 5.71 14.12
C ILE A 6 -9.20 5.97 15.57
N SER A 7 -10.34 6.62 15.82
CA SER A 7 -10.83 6.87 17.18
C SER A 7 -11.15 5.58 17.95
N GLN A 8 -11.72 4.57 17.29
CA GLN A 8 -11.95 3.25 17.90
C GLN A 8 -10.63 2.53 18.22
N GLN A 9 -9.66 2.59 17.30
CA GLN A 9 -8.33 2.01 17.53
C GLN A 9 -7.63 2.68 18.72
N GLU A 10 -7.63 4.02 18.79
CA GLU A 10 -7.05 4.77 19.91
C GLU A 10 -7.70 4.38 21.25
N THR A 11 -9.03 4.25 21.26
CA THR A 11 -9.78 3.88 22.47
C THR A 11 -9.41 2.47 22.97
N GLU A 12 -9.36 1.47 22.08
CA GLU A 12 -8.98 0.12 22.47
C GLU A 12 -7.51 0.04 22.88
N VAL A 13 -6.61 0.78 22.22
CA VAL A 13 -5.20 0.86 22.62
C VAL A 13 -5.07 1.46 24.03
N SER A 14 -5.78 2.55 24.33
CA SER A 14 -5.80 3.13 25.68
C SER A 14 -6.30 2.14 26.73
N ARG A 15 -7.35 1.36 26.41
CA ARG A 15 -7.91 0.35 27.32
C ARG A 15 -6.94 -0.78 27.63
N VAL A 16 -6.20 -1.25 26.62
CA VAL A 16 -5.16 -2.29 26.80
C VAL A 16 -4.00 -1.73 27.63
N LYS A 17 -3.60 -0.49 27.39
CA LYS A 17 -2.52 0.15 28.15
C LYS A 17 -2.85 0.32 29.63
N GLU A 18 -4.07 0.74 29.96
CA GLU A 18 -4.52 0.83 31.35
C GLU A 18 -4.48 -0.54 32.07
N LEU A 19 -4.86 -1.60 31.35
CA LEU A 19 -4.80 -2.97 31.87
C LEU A 19 -3.35 -3.44 32.08
N GLU A 20 -2.46 -3.11 31.16
CA GLU A 20 -1.02 -3.38 31.27
C GLU A 20 -0.42 -2.70 32.50
N GLU A 21 -0.68 -1.41 32.71
CA GLU A 21 -0.22 -0.65 33.87
C GLU A 21 -0.74 -1.26 35.19
N LYS A 22 -2.01 -1.69 35.23
CA LYS A 22 -2.60 -2.37 36.40
C LYS A 22 -1.89 -3.70 36.70
N LEU A 23 -1.59 -4.49 35.67
CA LEU A 23 -0.88 -5.77 35.79
C LEU A 23 0.56 -5.58 36.28
N GLU A 24 1.29 -4.59 35.77
CA GLU A 24 2.65 -4.28 36.22
C GLU A 24 2.68 -3.87 37.70
N GLN A 25 1.70 -3.09 38.14
CA GLN A 25 1.56 -2.71 39.55
C GLN A 25 1.28 -3.93 40.43
N GLU A 26 0.38 -4.83 40.00
CA GLU A 26 0.07 -6.06 40.75
C GLU A 26 1.29 -6.99 40.85
N ILE A 27 2.04 -7.17 39.76
CA ILE A 27 3.30 -7.94 39.76
C ILE A 27 4.31 -7.35 40.74
N THR A 28 4.43 -6.02 40.80
CA THR A 28 5.38 -5.33 41.68
C THR A 28 4.99 -5.52 43.15
N GLU A 29 3.72 -5.37 43.50
CA GLU A 29 3.22 -5.64 44.85
C GLU A 29 3.38 -7.11 45.25
N LEU A 30 3.13 -8.05 44.34
CA LEU A 30 3.35 -9.48 44.58
C LEU A 30 4.83 -9.80 44.82
N LYS A 31 5.75 -9.23 44.03
CA LYS A 31 7.19 -9.39 44.23
C LYS A 31 7.64 -8.83 45.59
N ARG A 32 7.11 -7.67 46.01
CA ARG A 32 7.39 -7.08 47.32
C ARG A 32 6.93 -8.01 48.44
N LYS A 33 5.69 -8.53 48.37
CA LYS A 33 5.14 -9.48 49.34
C LYS A 33 5.95 -10.77 49.40
N ASP A 34 6.34 -11.33 48.25
CA ASP A 34 7.16 -12.55 48.20
C ASP A 34 8.51 -12.35 48.93
N ALA A 35 9.15 -11.18 48.75
CA ALA A 35 10.38 -10.85 49.47
C ALA A 35 10.16 -10.73 50.99
N GLU A 36 9.07 -10.09 51.42
CA GLU A 36 8.71 -9.95 52.84
C GLU A 36 8.35 -11.30 53.48
N LEU A 37 7.60 -12.15 52.78
CA LEU A 37 7.28 -13.53 53.21
C LEU A 37 8.54 -14.38 53.32
N LYS A 38 9.47 -14.26 52.36
CA LYS A 38 10.78 -14.91 52.45
C LYS A 38 11.56 -14.42 53.67
N GLN A 39 11.56 -13.13 54.00
CA GLN A 39 12.24 -12.67 55.21
C GLN A 39 11.57 -13.23 56.48
N LEU A 40 10.25 -13.26 56.52
CA LEU A 40 9.50 -13.83 57.65
C LEU A 40 9.79 -15.31 57.85
N SER A 41 9.94 -16.08 56.77
CA SER A 41 10.22 -17.52 56.85
C SER A 41 11.60 -17.85 57.44
N HIS A 42 12.54 -16.90 57.42
CA HIS A 42 13.87 -17.05 58.02
C HIS A 42 13.94 -16.46 59.45
N THR A 43 12.82 -15.98 60.00
CA THR A 43 12.79 -15.44 61.36
C THR A 43 12.58 -16.58 62.36
N GLU A 44 13.62 -16.90 63.14
CA GLU A 44 13.57 -17.94 64.19
C GLU A 44 12.72 -17.52 65.42
N ASP A 45 12.48 -16.21 65.63
CA ASP A 45 11.68 -15.69 66.73
C ASP A 45 10.18 -15.68 66.39
N HIS A 46 9.46 -16.61 67.02
CA HIS A 46 8.01 -16.78 66.84
C HIS A 46 7.16 -15.60 67.34
N ILE A 47 7.65 -14.79 68.29
CA ILE A 47 6.92 -13.61 68.78
C ILE A 47 6.98 -12.50 67.70
N GLN A 48 8.15 -12.32 67.10
CA GLN A 48 8.33 -11.34 66.02
C GLN A 48 7.57 -11.75 64.75
N PHE A 49 7.50 -13.05 64.47
CA PHE A 49 6.63 -13.60 63.40
C PHE A 49 5.15 -13.22 63.62
N LEU A 50 4.61 -13.49 64.82
CA LEU A 50 3.20 -13.21 65.13
C LEU A 50 2.87 -11.71 65.08
N HIS A 51 3.84 -10.85 65.43
CA HIS A 51 3.65 -9.40 65.36
C HIS A 51 3.63 -8.86 63.93
N ASN A 52 4.41 -9.45 63.01
CA ASN A 52 4.59 -8.93 61.65
C ASN A 52 3.62 -9.54 60.62
N TYR A 53 3.11 -10.75 60.87
CA TYR A 53 2.22 -11.47 59.95
C TYR A 53 0.89 -10.74 59.62
N PRO A 54 0.18 -10.08 60.57
CA PRO A 54 -1.08 -9.39 60.28
C PRO A 54 -0.94 -8.26 59.26
N SER A 55 0.21 -7.57 59.24
CA SER A 55 0.52 -6.50 58.28
C SER A 55 0.63 -7.01 56.84
N LEU A 56 0.94 -8.30 56.65
CA LEU A 56 1.01 -8.95 55.33
C LEU A 56 -0.35 -9.51 54.87
N SER A 57 -1.21 -9.87 55.82
CA SER A 57 -2.52 -10.50 55.55
C SER A 57 -3.60 -9.51 55.11
N ALA A 58 -3.48 -8.23 55.46
CA ALA A 58 -4.54 -7.23 55.24
C ALA A 58 -4.82 -6.86 53.77
N LEU A 59 -4.01 -7.38 52.83
CA LEU A 59 -4.04 -6.97 51.42
C LEU A 59 -4.29 -8.15 50.47
N SER A 60 -4.91 -9.24 50.94
CA SER A 60 -5.12 -10.47 50.15
C SER A 60 -6.39 -10.46 49.29
N GLU A 61 -7.25 -9.45 49.41
CA GLU A 61 -8.33 -9.26 48.44
C GLU A 61 -7.75 -8.66 47.17
N SER A 62 -7.25 -9.52 46.28
CA SER A 62 -7.20 -9.19 44.84
C SER A 62 -8.66 -9.09 44.39
N THR A 63 -9.26 -7.92 44.56
CA THR A 63 -10.69 -7.72 44.29
C THR A 63 -11.02 -7.82 42.80
N ASP A 64 -10.05 -7.72 41.89
CA ASP A 64 -10.37 -7.54 40.48
C ASP A 64 -9.68 -8.57 39.59
N SER A 65 -10.06 -9.85 39.73
CA SER A 65 -10.09 -10.70 38.54
C SER A 65 -11.27 -10.24 37.66
N SER A 66 -11.19 -9.00 37.16
CA SER A 66 -12.11 -8.52 36.14
C SER A 66 -11.88 -9.44 34.95
N SER A 67 -12.82 -10.34 34.68
CA SER A 67 -12.76 -11.21 33.50
C SER A 67 -12.42 -10.31 32.32
N ILE A 68 -11.22 -10.46 31.76
CA ILE A 68 -10.80 -9.69 30.60
C ILE A 68 -11.72 -10.17 29.49
N ASN A 69 -12.81 -9.44 29.26
CA ASN A 69 -13.69 -9.71 28.14
C ASN A 69 -12.94 -9.23 26.91
N ILE A 70 -12.09 -10.12 26.40
CA ILE A 70 -11.51 -10.01 25.07
C ILE A 70 -12.70 -10.24 24.13
N ARG A 71 -13.41 -9.15 23.81
CA ARG A 71 -14.44 -9.19 22.79
C ARG A 71 -13.77 -9.71 21.51
N PRO A 72 -14.33 -10.71 20.83
CA PRO A 72 -13.82 -11.16 19.54
C PRO A 72 -13.62 -9.95 18.62
N LEU A 73 -12.46 -9.89 17.97
CA LEU A 73 -11.97 -8.74 17.21
C LEU A 73 -12.72 -8.59 15.85
N SER A 74 -14.05 -8.59 15.84
CA SER A 74 -14.84 -8.47 14.61
C SER A 74 -14.97 -7.01 14.11
N TYR A 75 -14.26 -6.05 14.74
CA TYR A 75 -14.43 -4.61 14.50
C TYR A 75 -14.15 -4.15 13.07
N PHE A 76 -13.35 -4.91 12.30
CA PHE A 76 -12.92 -4.50 10.96
C PHE A 76 -13.35 -5.45 9.85
N GLU A 77 -14.18 -6.45 10.13
CA GLU A 77 -14.64 -7.39 9.11
C GLU A 77 -15.49 -6.68 8.06
N ASP A 78 -16.46 -5.88 8.50
CA ASP A 78 -17.30 -5.04 7.64
C ASP A 78 -16.47 -4.00 6.87
N VAL A 79 -15.46 -3.40 7.51
CA VAL A 79 -14.57 -2.41 6.88
C VAL A 79 -13.73 -3.08 5.79
N THR A 80 -13.20 -4.27 6.07
CA THR A 80 -12.38 -5.05 5.13
C THR A 80 -13.22 -5.52 3.95
N ALA A 81 -14.47 -5.94 4.20
CA ALA A 81 -15.43 -6.30 3.17
C ALA A 81 -15.74 -5.11 2.25
N ALA A 82 -16.08 -3.95 2.82
CA ALA A 82 -16.40 -2.75 2.05
C ALA A 82 -15.20 -2.26 1.22
N VAL A 83 -13.98 -2.28 1.77
CA VAL A 83 -12.76 -1.91 1.03
C VAL A 83 -12.49 -2.90 -0.12
N SER A 84 -12.71 -4.20 0.11
CA SER A 84 -12.56 -5.22 -0.94
C SER A 84 -13.57 -5.03 -2.06
N GLU A 85 -14.83 -4.74 -1.73
CA GLU A 85 -15.88 -4.48 -2.72
C GLU A 85 -15.55 -3.27 -3.59
N VAL A 86 -15.05 -2.18 -3.00
CA VAL A 86 -14.63 -0.98 -3.75
C VAL A 86 -13.43 -1.28 -4.65
N ARG A 87 -12.45 -2.04 -4.16
CA ARG A 87 -11.30 -2.48 -4.96
C ARG A 87 -11.76 -3.28 -6.17
N ASP A 88 -12.64 -4.25 -5.97
CA ASP A 88 -13.09 -5.15 -7.04
C ASP A 88 -13.89 -4.36 -8.10
N LYS A 89 -14.78 -3.46 -7.67
CA LYS A 89 -15.48 -2.53 -8.58
C LYS A 89 -14.54 -1.65 -9.39
N LEU A 90 -13.49 -1.11 -8.76
CA LEU A 90 -12.50 -0.30 -9.47
C LEU A 90 -11.76 -1.12 -10.52
N GLN A 91 -11.42 -2.37 -10.19
CA GLN A 91 -10.74 -3.27 -11.11
C GLN A 91 -11.62 -3.64 -12.31
N ASP A 92 -12.93 -3.81 -12.09
CA ASP A 92 -13.89 -4.07 -13.16
C ASP A 92 -14.03 -2.88 -14.11
N ILE A 93 -14.17 -1.67 -13.57
CA ILE A 93 -14.22 -0.43 -14.38
C ILE A 93 -12.96 -0.29 -15.23
N LEU A 94 -11.78 -0.48 -14.64
CA LEU A 94 -10.52 -0.38 -15.38
C LEU A 94 -10.42 -1.43 -16.50
N ARG A 95 -10.95 -2.64 -16.29
CA ARG A 95 -10.95 -3.71 -17.29
C ARG A 95 -11.91 -3.40 -18.44
N GLU A 96 -13.09 -2.87 -18.14
CA GLU A 96 -14.08 -2.47 -19.13
C GLU A 96 -13.54 -1.32 -20.00
N GLU A 97 -13.04 -0.25 -19.38
CA GLU A 97 -12.45 0.89 -20.07
C GLU A 97 -11.27 0.46 -20.96
N TRP A 98 -10.40 -0.42 -20.46
CA TRP A 98 -9.29 -0.96 -21.24
C TRP A 98 -9.77 -1.73 -22.48
N THR A 99 -10.85 -2.52 -22.33
CA THR A 99 -11.44 -3.29 -23.43
C THR A 99 -12.07 -2.36 -24.47
N ASN A 100 -12.76 -1.30 -24.03
CA ASN A 100 -13.34 -0.28 -24.90
C ASN A 100 -12.26 0.46 -25.71
N ILE A 101 -11.18 0.88 -25.07
CA ILE A 101 -10.04 1.51 -25.75
C ILE A 101 -9.44 0.56 -26.77
N SER A 102 -9.21 -0.70 -26.40
CA SER A 102 -8.64 -1.70 -27.31
C SER A 102 -9.51 -1.94 -28.55
N LEU A 103 -10.83 -2.00 -28.38
CA LEU A 103 -11.77 -2.12 -29.50
C LEU A 103 -11.74 -0.89 -30.41
N THR A 104 -11.75 0.31 -29.82
CA THR A 104 -11.72 1.57 -30.58
C THR A 104 -10.42 1.72 -31.37
N VAL A 105 -9.27 1.37 -30.78
CA VAL A 105 -7.97 1.38 -31.48
C VAL A 105 -7.96 0.39 -32.63
N THR A 106 -8.53 -0.81 -32.43
CA THR A 106 -8.63 -1.82 -33.50
C THR A 106 -9.54 -1.33 -34.64
N GLU A 107 -10.66 -0.68 -34.34
CA GLU A 107 -11.56 -0.10 -35.34
C GLU A 107 -10.88 1.03 -36.13
N VAL A 108 -10.15 1.91 -35.45
CA VAL A 108 -9.38 2.98 -36.09
C VAL A 108 -8.28 2.42 -36.99
N ASP A 109 -7.55 1.39 -36.56
CA ASP A 109 -6.51 0.74 -37.36
C ASP A 109 -7.08 0.05 -38.62
N VAL A 110 -8.26 -0.58 -38.49
CA VAL A 110 -8.98 -1.16 -39.63
C VAL A 110 -9.46 -0.07 -40.62
N LEU A 111 -9.96 1.06 -40.13
CA LEU A 111 -10.39 2.19 -40.97
C LEU A 111 -9.21 2.95 -41.60
N LEU A 112 -8.04 2.93 -40.97
CA LEU A 112 -6.78 3.51 -41.45
C LEU A 112 -5.94 2.51 -42.25
N SER A 113 -6.52 1.37 -42.68
CA SER A 113 -5.86 0.45 -43.62
C SER A 113 -5.16 1.26 -44.71
N ASP A 114 -3.85 1.05 -44.86
CA ASP A 114 -3.03 1.81 -45.79
C ASP A 114 -3.73 1.93 -47.15
N PRO A 115 -3.80 3.13 -47.74
CA PRO A 115 -4.41 3.29 -49.05
C PRO A 115 -3.74 2.30 -50.01
N PRO A 116 -4.52 1.59 -50.84
CA PRO A 116 -4.00 0.52 -51.67
C PRO A 116 -2.80 1.02 -52.47
N GLU A 117 -1.71 0.25 -52.44
CA GLU A 117 -0.47 0.62 -53.10
C GLU A 117 -0.76 1.08 -54.54
N PRO A 118 -0.28 2.27 -54.94
CA PRO A 118 -0.55 2.78 -56.28
C PRO A 118 0.02 1.83 -57.34
N LYS A 119 -0.82 1.32 -58.24
CA LYS A 119 -0.41 0.41 -59.34
C LYS A 119 -0.29 1.10 -60.70
N THR A 120 -0.72 2.35 -60.80
CA THR A 120 -0.73 3.11 -62.06
C THR A 120 0.13 4.36 -61.93
N ARG A 121 0.70 4.82 -63.05
CA ARG A 121 1.51 6.06 -63.10
C ARG A 121 0.77 7.25 -62.48
N ALA A 122 -0.53 7.39 -62.76
CA ALA A 122 -1.36 8.46 -62.17
C ALA A 122 -1.51 8.31 -60.65
N GLY A 123 -1.57 7.08 -60.13
CA GLY A 123 -1.58 6.81 -58.69
C GLY A 123 -0.28 7.25 -58.00
N PHE A 124 0.87 6.93 -58.58
CA PHE A 124 2.17 7.36 -58.05
C PHE A 124 2.35 8.89 -58.09
N LEU A 125 1.88 9.54 -59.14
CA LEU A 125 2.02 10.99 -59.29
C LEU A 125 1.28 11.81 -58.21
N LYS A 126 0.25 11.24 -57.55
CA LYS A 126 -0.41 11.91 -56.42
C LYS A 126 0.54 12.20 -55.24
N TYR A 127 1.60 11.41 -55.11
CA TYR A 127 2.62 11.56 -54.07
C TYR A 127 3.89 12.22 -54.58
N SER A 128 3.90 12.68 -55.85
CA SER A 128 5.10 13.28 -56.44
C SER A 128 5.45 14.61 -55.75
N ARG A 129 6.72 14.77 -55.45
CA ARG A 129 7.31 16.02 -54.96
C ARG A 129 8.49 16.38 -55.85
N GLU A 130 8.71 17.66 -56.02
CA GLU A 130 9.87 18.16 -56.72
C GLU A 130 11.10 18.00 -55.82
N ILE A 131 11.99 17.07 -56.18
CA ILE A 131 13.20 16.78 -55.41
C ILE A 131 14.35 17.60 -55.99
N THR A 132 15.09 18.28 -55.11
CA THR A 132 16.34 18.98 -55.42
C THR A 132 17.48 18.34 -54.66
N LEU A 133 18.65 18.24 -55.27
CA LEU A 133 19.85 17.72 -54.65
C LEU A 133 20.54 18.81 -53.82
N ASP A 134 21.15 18.41 -52.71
CA ASP A 134 21.91 19.32 -51.85
C ASP A 134 23.35 19.45 -52.38
N PRO A 135 23.77 20.66 -52.83
CA PRO A 135 25.14 20.91 -53.29
C PRO A 135 26.21 20.53 -52.27
N ASN A 136 25.91 20.66 -50.98
CA ASN A 136 26.87 20.36 -49.89
C ASN A 136 27.16 18.87 -49.75
N THR A 137 26.31 18.02 -50.33
CA THR A 137 26.45 16.55 -50.32
C THR A 137 27.00 16.00 -51.64
N THR A 138 27.33 16.86 -52.61
CA THR A 138 27.73 16.43 -53.95
C THR A 138 29.20 15.98 -53.96
N TYR A 139 29.46 14.79 -54.51
CA TYR A 139 30.80 14.26 -54.67
C TYR A 139 31.61 15.08 -55.69
N THR A 140 32.93 15.19 -55.49
CA THR A 140 33.80 16.13 -56.24
C THR A 140 33.88 15.89 -57.74
N GLN A 141 33.52 14.71 -58.22
CA GLN A 141 33.48 14.37 -59.65
C GLN A 141 32.08 14.52 -60.28
N LEU A 142 31.11 15.05 -59.54
CA LEU A 142 29.74 15.25 -59.98
C LEU A 142 29.40 16.75 -60.03
N LEU A 143 28.78 17.16 -61.13
CA LEU A 143 28.29 18.52 -61.32
C LEU A 143 26.76 18.55 -61.27
N LEU A 144 26.23 19.45 -60.45
CA LEU A 144 24.80 19.74 -60.41
C LEU A 144 24.44 20.85 -61.40
N SER A 145 23.33 20.66 -62.12
CA SER A 145 22.78 21.63 -63.07
C SER A 145 21.25 21.65 -62.99
N GLU A 146 20.61 22.57 -63.74
CA GLU A 146 19.15 22.70 -63.80
C GLU A 146 18.50 22.88 -62.43
N GLY A 147 19.02 23.84 -61.64
CA GLY A 147 18.52 24.12 -60.29
C GLY A 147 18.74 22.95 -59.31
N ASN A 148 19.88 22.25 -59.42
CA ASN A 148 20.24 21.07 -58.63
C ASN A 148 19.34 19.84 -58.85
N ARG A 149 18.79 19.69 -60.06
CA ARG A 149 17.89 18.58 -60.41
C ARG A 149 18.48 17.61 -61.40
N LYS A 150 19.65 17.93 -61.95
CA LYS A 150 20.38 17.11 -62.89
C LYS A 150 21.82 16.93 -62.45
N VAL A 151 22.32 15.70 -62.51
CA VAL A 151 23.71 15.34 -62.20
C VAL A 151 24.43 14.91 -63.46
N THR A 152 25.64 15.40 -63.66
CA THR A 152 26.55 14.96 -64.73
C THR A 152 27.93 14.67 -64.15
N ALA A 153 28.59 13.61 -64.61
CA ALA A 153 29.99 13.38 -64.29
C ALA A 153 30.87 14.42 -64.99
N MET A 154 31.89 14.92 -64.28
CA MET A 154 32.88 15.86 -64.82
C MET A 154 33.82 15.18 -65.82
#